data_AF-A0A3P6GKB8-F1
#
_entry.id   AF-A0A3P6GKB8-F1
#
_cell.length_a   1.000
_cell.length_b   1.000
_cell.length_c   1.000
_cell.angle_alpha   90.00
_cell.angle_beta   90.00
_cell.angle_gamma   90.00
#
_symmetry.space_group_name_H-M   'P 1'
#
loop_
_entity.id
_entity.type
_entity.pdbx_description
1 polymer ?
#
loop_
_entity_poly.entity_id
_entity_poly.type
_entity_poly.pdbx_seq_one_letter_code
_entity_poly.pdbx_strand_id
1 'polypeptide(L)'
;MEHIMCENRWWRATGRGTRTERLLQHLGTKPGQQRLEPTWMMLPGADLFVAVPFHAVHTMLEKDEEKMGFESKKLQSLVKEKTFFLSELGPLADCIPPGVIRSLVALKDKP
;
A
#
# COMPACT_ATOMS: atom_id res chain seq x y z
N MET A 1 28.13 5.87 12.71
CA MET A 1 27.06 6.87 12.48
C MET A 1 27.47 7.63 11.23
N GLU A 2 27.22 7.02 10.08
CA GLU A 2 27.69 7.55 8.80
C GLU A 2 26.62 8.47 8.22
N HIS A 3 27.04 9.71 7.96
CA HIS A 3 26.28 10.73 7.26
C HIS A 3 26.09 10.31 5.80
N ILE A 4 24.86 10.03 5.38
CA ILE A 4 24.49 10.12 3.96
C ILE A 4 24.01 11.55 3.72
N MET A 5 24.96 12.44 3.43
CA MET A 5 24.64 13.71 2.77
C MET A 5 24.42 13.41 1.29
N CYS A 6 23.17 13.24 0.88
CA CYS A 6 22.81 13.24 -0.54
C CYS A 6 22.80 14.68 -1.06
N GLU A 7 23.64 14.91 -2.05
CA GLU A 7 24.02 16.17 -2.67
C GLU A 7 22.88 16.79 -3.50
N ASN A 8 22.38 17.95 -3.08
CA ASN A 8 21.22 18.67 -3.68
C ASN A 8 21.52 19.39 -5.01
N ARG A 9 22.31 18.80 -5.92
CA ARG A 9 22.76 19.49 -7.15
C ARG A 9 22.29 18.88 -8.48
N TRP A 10 21.60 17.73 -8.48
CA TRP A 10 21.36 16.98 -9.72
C TRP A 10 19.91 16.91 -10.26
N TRP A 11 18.91 17.55 -9.66
CA TRP A 11 17.51 17.30 -10.07
C TRP A 11 16.79 18.45 -10.79
N ARG A 12 17.51 19.44 -11.34
CA ARG A 12 16.88 20.44 -12.22
C ARG A 12 16.87 19.97 -13.68
N ALA A 13 16.31 18.79 -13.92
CA ALA A 13 15.92 18.36 -15.26
C ALA A 13 14.38 18.46 -15.35
N THR A 14 13.89 19.65 -15.71
CA THR A 14 12.52 19.81 -16.17
C THR A 14 12.37 19.04 -17.49
N GLY A 15 11.93 17.79 -17.39
CA GLY A 15 11.48 17.01 -18.53
C GLY A 15 10.23 17.65 -19.12
N ARG A 16 10.42 18.60 -20.04
CA ARG A 16 9.42 18.95 -21.06
C ARG A 16 9.27 17.74 -21.97
N GLY A 17 8.16 17.02 -21.85
CA GLY A 17 7.79 16.00 -22.85
C GLY A 17 7.03 14.80 -22.32
N THR A 18 5.70 14.89 -22.39
CA THR A 18 4.73 13.81 -22.61
C THR A 18 4.45 12.78 -21.49
N ARG A 19 3.14 12.61 -21.23
CA ARG A 19 2.43 11.65 -20.35
C ARG A 19 2.33 12.00 -18.86
N THR A 20 3.36 12.54 -18.23
CA THR A 20 3.34 12.95 -16.81
C THR A 20 2.41 14.14 -16.53
N GLU A 21 2.30 15.11 -17.44
CA GLU A 21 1.35 16.24 -17.30
C GLU A 21 -0.12 15.81 -17.28
N ARG A 22 -0.47 14.66 -17.88
CA ARG A 22 -1.85 14.15 -17.85
C ARG A 22 -2.23 13.57 -16.48
N LEU A 23 -1.26 13.04 -15.73
CA LEU A 23 -1.48 12.54 -14.37
C LEU A 23 -1.55 13.69 -13.36
N LEU A 24 -0.73 14.73 -13.55
CA LEU A 24 -0.74 15.91 -12.69
C LEU A 24 -2.01 16.79 -12.86
N GLN A 25 -2.65 16.77 -14.05
CA GLN A 25 -3.93 17.45 -14.27
C GLN A 25 -5.09 16.85 -13.46
N HIS A 26 -5.05 15.56 -13.11
CA HIS A 26 -6.04 14.96 -12.21
C HIS A 26 -5.89 15.41 -10.74
N LEU A 27 -4.76 16.01 -10.38
CA LEU A 27 -4.42 16.40 -9.01
C LEU A 27 -4.65 17.89 -8.73
N GLY A 28 -5.43 18.59 -9.56
CA GLY A 28 -6.07 19.86 -9.22
C GLY A 28 -5.15 20.98 -8.72
N THR A 29 -3.89 21.05 -9.16
CA THR A 29 -2.94 22.06 -8.66
C THR A 29 -3.01 23.33 -9.53
N LYS A 30 -3.54 24.43 -8.97
CA LYS A 30 -3.47 25.78 -9.56
C LYS A 30 -2.11 26.42 -9.26
N PRO A 31 -1.47 27.13 -10.21
CA PRO A 31 -0.19 27.78 -9.99
C PRO A 31 -0.39 29.12 -9.29
N GLY A 32 -0.19 29.16 -7.97
CA GLY A 32 -0.22 30.41 -7.22
C GLY A 32 -0.39 30.17 -5.72
N GLN A 33 0.72 30.27 -4.99
CA GLN A 33 0.82 30.31 -3.53
C GLN A 33 0.33 29.09 -2.75
N GLN A 34 1.28 28.20 -2.46
CA GLN A 34 1.47 27.72 -1.10
C GLN A 34 2.93 27.34 -0.91
N ARG A 35 3.62 28.05 -0.01
CA ARG A 35 4.99 27.75 0.44
C ARG A 35 4.95 26.54 1.39
N LEU A 36 4.28 25.47 0.97
CA LEU A 36 4.23 24.21 1.68
C LEU A 36 5.48 23.44 1.27
N GLU A 37 6.30 23.06 2.24
CA GLU A 37 7.37 22.13 1.97
C GLU A 37 6.76 20.86 1.36
N PRO A 38 7.23 20.43 0.18
CA PRO A 38 6.66 19.28 -0.48
C PRO A 38 6.94 18.02 0.35
N THR A 39 5.91 17.19 0.55
CA THR A 39 6.11 15.83 1.07
C THR A 39 6.51 14.95 -0.09
N TRP A 40 7.67 14.29 0.04
CA TRP A 40 8.10 13.32 -0.95
C TRP A 40 7.45 11.97 -0.65
N MET A 41 6.75 11.42 -1.64
CA MET A 41 6.14 10.10 -1.57
C MET A 41 6.73 9.21 -2.66
N MET A 42 7.08 7.97 -2.31
CA MET A 42 7.46 6.95 -3.29
C MET A 42 6.18 6.37 -3.90
N LEU A 43 6.11 6.31 -5.23
CA LEU A 43 4.94 5.75 -5.90
C LEU A 43 4.93 4.22 -5.75
N PRO A 44 3.84 3.61 -5.27
CA PRO A 44 3.77 2.16 -5.16
C PRO A 44 3.89 1.52 -6.56
N GLY A 45 4.80 0.56 -6.69
CA GLY A 45 5.07 -0.15 -7.95
C GLY A 45 6.03 0.57 -8.91
N ALA A 46 6.66 1.67 -8.52
CA ALA A 46 7.71 2.33 -9.28
C ALA A 46 8.82 2.89 -8.38
N ASP A 47 10.06 2.88 -8.83
CA ASP A 47 11.20 3.51 -8.13
C ASP A 47 11.23 5.02 -8.39
N LEU A 48 10.09 5.71 -8.21
CA LEU A 48 9.94 7.13 -8.46
C LEU A 48 9.40 7.86 -7.22
N PHE A 49 10.05 8.97 -6.87
CA PHE A 49 9.60 9.89 -5.85
C PHE A 49 8.87 11.08 -6.47
N VAL A 50 7.73 11.43 -5.90
CA VAL A 50 6.93 12.60 -6.31
C VAL A 50 6.77 13.56 -5.15
N ALA A 51 6.89 14.85 -5.44
CA ALA A 51 6.58 15.93 -4.51
C ALA A 51 5.06 16.17 -4.52
N VAL A 52 4.41 15.87 -3.40
CA VAL A 52 2.95 15.97 -3.25
C VAL A 52 2.65 16.81 -2.00
N PRO A 53 1.59 17.65 -2.00
CA PRO A 53 1.19 18.36 -0.80
C PRO A 53 0.86 17.40 0.34
N PHE A 54 1.24 17.76 1.57
CA PHE A 54 1.06 16.92 2.76
C PHE A 54 -0.38 16.39 2.92
N HIS A 55 -1.39 17.26 2.75
CA HIS A 55 -2.79 16.85 2.89
C HIS A 55 -3.19 15.76 1.89
N ALA A 56 -2.69 15.83 0.65
CA ALA A 56 -2.96 14.81 -0.35
C ALA A 56 -2.27 13.48 0.01
N VAL A 57 -1.01 13.52 0.47
CA VAL A 57 -0.32 12.31 0.96
C VAL A 57 -1.07 11.69 2.14
N HIS A 58 -1.50 12.49 3.12
CA HIS A 58 -2.24 12.00 4.28
C HIS A 58 -3.55 11.32 3.86
N THR A 59 -4.36 11.95 3.00
CA THR A 59 -5.61 11.35 2.52
C THR A 59 -5.37 10.09 1.68
N MET A 60 -4.27 10.00 0.94
CA MET A 60 -3.90 8.79 0.21
C MET A 60 -3.55 7.65 1.16
N LEU A 61 -2.69 7.91 2.15
CA LEU A 61 -2.27 6.91 3.14
C LEU A 61 -3.46 6.40 3.99
N GLU A 62 -4.34 7.30 4.41
CA GLU A 62 -5.53 6.94 5.20
C GLU A 62 -6.48 6.01 4.41
N LYS A 63 -6.69 6.29 3.12
CA LYS A 63 -7.48 5.42 2.24
C LYS A 63 -6.81 4.07 2.00
N ASP A 64 -5.50 4.06 1.81
CA ASP A 64 -4.74 2.83 1.60
C ASP A 64 -4.75 1.96 2.87
N GLU A 65 -4.66 2.56 4.05
CA GLU A 65 -4.80 1.87 5.35
C GLU A 65 -6.20 1.25 5.50
N GLU A 66 -7.26 2.02 5.23
CA GLU A 66 -8.64 1.52 5.29
C GLU A 66 -8.85 0.35 4.31
N LYS A 67 -8.39 0.51 3.07
CA LYS A 67 -8.49 -0.52 2.03
C LYS A 67 -7.73 -1.79 2.44
N MET A 68 -6.50 -1.66 2.91
CA MET A 68 -5.68 -2.80 3.35
C MET A 68 -6.34 -3.53 4.53
N GLY A 69 -6.91 -2.78 5.48
CA GLY A 69 -7.67 -3.34 6.60
C GLY A 69 -8.91 -4.12 6.14
N PHE A 70 -9.64 -3.60 5.14
CA PHE A 70 -10.78 -4.31 4.53
C PHE A 70 -10.35 -5.59 3.80
N GLU A 71 -9.32 -5.51 2.95
CA GLU A 71 -8.82 -6.66 2.19
C GLU A 71 -8.28 -7.76 3.11
N SER A 72 -7.58 -7.40 4.19
CA SER A 72 -7.13 -8.34 5.22
C SER A 72 -8.29 -9.08 5.89
N LYS A 73 -9.35 -8.36 6.30
CA LYS A 73 -10.57 -8.98 6.87
C LYS A 73 -11.26 -9.89 5.87
N LYS A 74 -11.37 -9.47 4.60
CA LYS A 74 -11.96 -10.28 3.52
C LYS A 74 -11.17 -11.56 3.30
N LEU A 75 -9.84 -11.46 3.25
CA LEU A 75 -8.96 -12.62 3.12
C LEU A 75 -9.10 -13.57 4.32
N GLN A 76 -9.13 -13.04 5.54
CA GLN A 76 -9.32 -13.85 6.74
C GLN A 76 -10.67 -14.58 6.73
N SER A 77 -11.74 -13.92 6.28
CA SER A 77 -13.05 -14.55 6.13
C SER A 77 -13.00 -15.71 5.14
N LEU A 78 -12.37 -15.51 3.98
CA LEU A 78 -12.24 -16.54 2.95
C LEU A 78 -11.43 -17.74 3.46
N VAL A 79 -10.32 -17.48 4.15
CA VAL A 79 -9.50 -18.55 4.75
C VAL A 79 -10.32 -19.36 5.75
N LYS A 80 -11.08 -18.72 6.63
CA LYS A 80 -11.94 -19.42 7.60
C LYS A 80 -13.02 -20.24 6.92
N GLU A 81 -13.68 -19.69 5.90
CA GLU A 81 -14.70 -20.40 5.12
C GLU A 81 -14.12 -21.64 4.44
N LYS A 82 -13.00 -21.51 3.72
CA LYS A 82 -12.34 -22.65 3.06
C LYS A 82 -11.84 -23.68 4.07
N THR A 83 -11.35 -23.24 5.23
CA THR A 83 -10.91 -24.15 6.29
C THR A 83 -12.09 -24.90 6.92
N PHE A 84 -13.24 -24.23 7.06
CA PHE A 84 -14.48 -24.87 7.50
C PHE A 84 -14.91 -25.97 6.52
N PHE A 85 -14.92 -25.68 5.22
CA PHE A 85 -15.21 -26.70 4.20
C PHE A 85 -14.27 -27.89 4.28
N LEU A 86 -12.96 -27.66 4.48
CA LEU A 86 -12.00 -28.76 4.67
C LEU A 86 -12.34 -29.63 5.88
N SER A 87 -12.85 -29.02 6.96
CA SER A 87 -13.30 -29.76 8.14
C SER A 87 -14.58 -30.58 7.90
N GLU A 88 -15.43 -30.18 6.95
CA GLU A 88 -16.66 -30.91 6.60
C GLU A 88 -16.43 -32.07 5.62
N LEU A 89 -15.25 -32.18 5.01
CA LEU A 89 -14.93 -33.27 4.06
C LEU A 89 -14.79 -34.66 4.69
N GLY A 90 -15.06 -34.81 5.99
CA GLY A 90 -15.14 -36.10 6.67
C GLY A 90 -13.82 -36.89 6.60
N PRO A 91 -13.79 -38.14 6.09
CA PRO A 91 -12.57 -38.96 6.02
C PRO A 91 -11.41 -38.33 5.24
N LEU A 92 -11.68 -37.38 4.34
CA LEU A 92 -10.66 -36.63 3.62
C LEU A 92 -10.01 -35.53 4.48
N ALA A 93 -10.72 -35.03 5.49
CA ALA A 93 -10.17 -34.10 6.47
C ALA A 93 -9.07 -34.75 7.32
N ASP A 94 -9.15 -36.07 7.53
CA ASP A 94 -8.16 -36.84 8.29
C ASP A 94 -6.78 -36.85 7.60
N CYS A 95 -6.69 -36.53 6.30
CA CYS A 95 -5.44 -36.36 5.59
C CYS A 95 -4.70 -35.05 5.93
N ILE A 96 -5.40 -34.09 6.55
CA ILE A 96 -4.84 -32.80 6.94
C ILE A 96 -4.64 -32.80 8.46
N PRO A 97 -3.42 -32.59 8.97
CA PRO A 97 -3.19 -32.55 10.40
C PRO A 97 -4.08 -31.50 11.09
N PRO A 98 -4.81 -31.83 12.17
CA PRO A 98 -5.69 -30.88 12.86
C PRO A 98 -4.96 -29.62 13.36
N GLY A 99 -3.64 -29.71 13.59
CA GLY A 99 -2.81 -28.56 13.90
C GLY A 99 -2.79 -27.50 12.80
N VAL A 100 -2.80 -27.92 11.53
CA VAL A 100 -2.81 -27.03 10.35
C VAL A 100 -4.14 -26.29 10.25
N ILE A 101 -5.27 -27.01 10.37
CA ILE A 101 -6.62 -26.42 10.38
C ILE A 101 -6.74 -25.36 11.49
N ARG A 102 -6.31 -25.68 12.71
CA ARG A 102 -6.31 -24.72 13.83
C ARG A 102 -5.45 -23.50 13.55
N SER A 103 -4.29 -23.69 12.92
CA SER A 103 -3.40 -22.58 12.55
C SER A 103 -4.01 -21.69 11.47
N LEU A 104 -4.73 -22.23 10.49
CA LEU A 104 -5.43 -21.42 9.47
C LEU A 104 -6.56 -20.59 10.11
N VAL A 105 -7.34 -21.18 11.02
CA VAL A 105 -8.45 -20.47 11.70
C VAL A 105 -7.94 -19.39 12.64
N ALA A 106 -6.84 -19.67 13.35
CA ALA A 106 -6.21 -18.75 14.29
C ALA A 106 -5.28 -17.72 13.60
N LEU A 107 -5.11 -17.81 12.27
CA LEU A 107 -4.25 -16.89 11.52
C LEU A 107 -4.76 -15.46 11.68
N LYS A 108 -3.92 -14.65 12.32
CA LYS A 108 -4.08 -13.21 12.45
C LYS A 108 -2.78 -12.56 12.05
N ASP A 109 -2.90 -11.45 11.34
CA ASP A 109 -1.77 -10.57 11.13
C ASP A 109 -1.35 -9.97 12.47
N LYS A 110 -0.06 -9.97 12.77
CA LYS A 110 0.46 -9.35 13.99
C LYS A 110 0.76 -7.87 13.67
N PRO A 111 0.38 -6.93 14.55
CA PRO A 111 0.76 -5.53 14.38
C PRO A 111 2.28 -5.33 14.47
#